data_AF-A0A831ZHI8-F1
#
_entry.id   AF-A0A831ZHI8-F1
#
_cell.length_a   1.000
_cell.length_b   1.000
_cell.length_c   1.000
_cell.angle_alpha   90.00
_cell.angle_beta   90.00
_cell.angle_gamma   90.00
#
_symmetry.space_group_name_H-M   'P 1'
#
loop_
_entity.id
_entity.type
_entity.pdbx_description
1 polymer ?
#
loop_
_entity_poly.entity_id
_entity_poly.type
_entity_poly.pdbx_seq_one_letter_code
_entity_poly.pdbx_strand_id
1 'polypeptide(L)'
;MTLILRIKIFLTLIVVLFSSNALSASSESPRWFDIELIVFENSDQHWMASEQWPDDLEAPPFDNALDLEQQTLLVTKRLDGVAGRISRSSKYKLLLHTGWRQSVLPRDKAVGVRLTTTDGNNTLDGVVKISVERYLHVNFDLLYQKSEGSDLIDSPVNM
;
A
#
# COMPACT_ATOMS: atom_id res chain seq x y z
N MET A 1 -15.70 -11.69 67.60
CA MET A 1 -14.46 -12.02 66.83
C MET A 1 -14.80 -12.93 65.64
N THR A 2 -15.71 -12.51 64.75
CA THR A 2 -16.18 -13.32 63.59
C THR A 2 -16.48 -12.47 62.36
N LEU A 3 -16.64 -11.14 62.51
CA LEU A 3 -16.95 -10.23 61.41
C LEU A 3 -15.70 -9.77 60.62
N ILE A 4 -14.55 -9.61 61.29
CA ILE A 4 -13.28 -9.15 60.68
C ILE A 4 -12.67 -10.21 59.75
N LEU A 5 -12.93 -11.50 60.01
CA LEU A 5 -12.42 -12.62 59.22
C LEU A 5 -13.14 -12.75 57.86
N ARG A 6 -14.44 -12.40 57.81
CA ARG A 6 -15.26 -12.48 56.58
C ARG A 6 -14.89 -11.40 55.55
N ILE A 7 -14.52 -10.20 55.99
CA ILE A 7 -14.08 -9.10 55.11
C ILE A 7 -12.70 -9.37 54.48
N LYS A 8 -11.77 -10.01 55.22
CA LYS A 8 -10.46 -10.38 54.66
C LYS A 8 -10.58 -11.46 53.58
N ILE A 9 -11.44 -12.45 53.78
CA ILE A 9 -11.69 -13.51 52.78
C ILE A 9 -12.32 -12.91 51.51
N PHE A 10 -13.22 -11.94 51.66
CA PHE A 10 -13.85 -11.26 50.52
C PHE A 10 -12.88 -10.37 49.73
N LEU A 11 -11.94 -9.70 50.42
CA LEU A 11 -10.91 -8.88 49.78
C LEU A 11 -9.90 -9.75 48.99
N THR A 12 -9.50 -10.91 49.52
CA THR A 12 -8.60 -11.84 48.82
C THR A 12 -9.25 -12.45 47.59
N LEU A 13 -10.58 -12.68 47.61
CA LEU A 13 -11.31 -13.25 46.48
C LEU A 13 -11.43 -12.27 45.28
N ILE A 14 -11.53 -10.96 45.55
CA ILE A 14 -11.60 -9.92 44.51
C ILE A 14 -10.25 -9.72 43.80
N VAL A 15 -9.13 -9.86 44.52
CA VAL A 15 -7.77 -9.74 43.94
C VAL A 15 -7.44 -10.90 43.01
N VAL A 16 -7.98 -12.10 43.26
CA VAL A 16 -7.80 -13.26 42.37
C VAL A 16 -8.59 -13.10 41.07
N LEU A 17 -9.76 -12.45 41.10
CA LEU A 17 -10.60 -12.24 39.91
C LEU A 17 -10.05 -11.20 38.91
N PHE A 18 -9.17 -10.29 39.35
CA PHE A 18 -8.55 -9.31 38.45
C PHE A 18 -7.31 -9.83 37.71
N SER A 19 -6.76 -10.97 38.14
CA SER A 19 -5.51 -11.51 37.59
C SER A 19 -5.67 -12.25 36.25
N SER A 20 -6.90 -12.36 35.72
CA SER A 20 -7.21 -13.19 34.55
C SER A 20 -7.72 -12.40 33.35
N ASN A 21 -7.28 -11.15 33.17
CA ASN A 21 -7.35 -10.54 31.84
C ASN A 21 -6.16 -11.08 31.02
N ALA A 22 -6.27 -12.32 30.57
CA ALA A 22 -5.37 -12.84 29.56
C ALA A 22 -5.60 -12.03 28.28
N LEU A 23 -4.72 -11.05 28.05
CA LEU A 23 -4.64 -10.32 26.81
C LEU A 23 -4.43 -11.35 25.70
N SER A 24 -5.49 -11.69 24.99
CA SER A 24 -5.42 -12.60 23.86
C SER A 24 -4.69 -11.88 22.74
N ALA A 25 -3.36 -11.94 22.75
CA ALA A 25 -2.58 -11.61 21.58
C ALA A 25 -2.92 -12.66 20.52
N SER A 26 -3.73 -12.29 19.53
CA SER A 26 -4.00 -13.17 18.40
C SER A 26 -2.69 -13.45 17.68
N SER A 27 -2.14 -14.66 17.84
CA SER A 27 -1.05 -15.15 17.01
C SER A 27 -1.62 -15.53 15.65
N GLU A 28 -1.99 -14.53 14.86
CA GLU A 28 -2.45 -14.76 13.50
C GLU A 28 -1.24 -15.16 12.64
N SER A 29 -1.28 -16.38 12.10
CA SER A 29 -0.17 -16.91 11.31
C SER A 29 -0.04 -16.14 9.99
N PRO A 30 1.18 -15.82 9.52
CA PRO A 30 1.39 -15.11 8.26
C PRO A 30 0.69 -15.83 7.09
N ARG A 31 -0.14 -15.10 6.35
CA ARG A 31 -0.89 -15.65 5.20
C ARG A 31 -0.18 -15.28 3.91
N TRP A 32 0.04 -16.25 3.03
CA TRP A 32 0.66 -16.00 1.73
C TRP A 32 -0.37 -15.58 0.70
N PHE A 33 -0.06 -14.51 -0.03
CA PHE A 33 -0.89 -13.99 -1.11
C PHE A 33 -0.07 -13.85 -2.40
N ASP A 34 -0.73 -14.11 -3.52
CA ASP A 34 -0.28 -13.72 -4.85
C ASP A 34 -0.91 -12.36 -5.17
N ILE A 35 -0.06 -11.36 -5.37
CA ILE A 35 -0.47 -9.98 -5.62
C ILE A 35 -0.12 -9.66 -7.07
N GLU A 36 -1.06 -9.06 -7.78
CA GLU A 36 -0.89 -8.57 -9.14
C GLU A 36 -1.46 -7.16 -9.23
N LEU A 37 -0.64 -6.23 -9.73
CA LEU A 37 -0.97 -4.81 -9.78
C LEU A 37 -0.77 -4.27 -11.20
N ILE A 38 -1.74 -3.48 -11.64
CA ILE A 38 -1.67 -2.66 -12.85
C ILE A 38 -1.83 -1.20 -12.46
N VAL A 39 -0.88 -0.36 -12.87
CA VAL A 39 -0.95 1.10 -12.72
C VAL A 39 -1.01 1.71 -14.12
N PHE A 40 -1.92 2.66 -14.33
CA PHE A 40 -2.10 3.33 -15.62
C PHE A 40 -2.51 4.78 -15.43
N GLU A 41 -2.11 5.63 -16.37
CA GLU A 41 -2.56 7.01 -16.50
C GLU A 41 -3.87 7.05 -17.30
N ASN A 42 -4.82 7.90 -16.90
CA ASN A 42 -5.99 8.23 -17.68
C ASN A 42 -5.70 9.47 -18.55
N SER A 43 -5.82 9.33 -19.86
CA SER A 43 -5.52 10.39 -20.84
C SER A 43 -6.67 11.41 -21.00
N ASP A 44 -7.83 11.16 -20.39
CA ASP A 44 -8.99 12.06 -20.47
C ASP A 44 -8.87 13.21 -19.46
N GLN A 45 -8.43 14.37 -19.95
CA GLN A 45 -8.23 15.59 -19.17
C GLN A 45 -9.52 16.12 -18.52
N HIS A 46 -10.70 15.72 -19.02
CA HIS A 46 -11.97 16.21 -18.48
C HIS A 46 -12.21 15.78 -17.03
N TRP A 47 -11.67 14.62 -16.63
CA TRP A 47 -11.80 14.09 -15.26
C TRP A 47 -10.70 14.59 -14.33
N MET A 48 -9.54 14.96 -14.86
CA MET A 48 -8.43 15.48 -14.06
C MET A 48 -8.82 16.76 -13.31
N ALA A 49 -9.70 17.59 -13.88
CA ALA A 49 -10.21 18.80 -13.24
C ALA A 49 -11.24 18.54 -12.12
N SER A 50 -11.77 17.31 -12.01
CA SER A 50 -12.73 16.92 -10.97
C SER A 50 -12.07 16.29 -9.74
N GLU A 51 -10.79 15.91 -9.85
CA GLU A 51 -10.02 15.29 -8.79
C GLU A 51 -9.16 16.36 -8.10
N GLN A 52 -9.47 16.65 -6.84
CA GLN A 52 -8.73 17.64 -6.06
C GLN A 52 -7.50 16.98 -5.46
N TRP A 53 -6.33 17.26 -6.04
CA TRP A 53 -5.04 16.80 -5.53
C TRP A 53 -4.51 17.75 -4.46
N PRO A 54 -3.80 17.26 -3.44
CA PRO A 54 -3.06 18.11 -2.51
C PRO A 54 -2.00 18.93 -3.25
N ASP A 55 -1.88 20.21 -2.91
CA ASP A 55 -0.84 21.08 -3.49
C ASP A 55 0.56 20.72 -2.98
N ASP A 56 0.64 20.12 -1.79
CA ASP A 56 1.87 19.63 -1.17
C ASP A 56 1.86 18.10 -1.17
N LEU A 57 2.74 17.51 -1.96
CA LEU A 57 2.92 16.07 -2.04
C LEU A 57 4.09 15.67 -1.15
N GLU A 58 3.78 14.97 -0.06
CA GLU A 58 4.80 14.32 0.76
C GLU A 58 5.48 13.20 -0.04
N ALA A 59 6.77 12.99 0.19
CA ALA A 59 7.47 11.86 -0.40
C ALA A 59 6.93 10.55 0.19
N PRO A 60 6.73 9.49 -0.61
CA PRO A 60 6.24 8.21 -0.11
C PRO A 60 7.15 7.66 1.01
N PRO A 61 6.59 7.01 2.04
CA PRO A 61 7.35 6.50 3.18
C PRO A 61 8.11 5.23 2.79
N PHE A 62 9.34 5.39 2.33
CA PHE A 62 10.22 4.28 1.94
C PHE A 62 10.83 3.52 3.13
N ASP A 63 10.62 3.99 4.37
CA ASP A 63 11.20 3.39 5.57
C ASP A 63 10.83 1.90 5.69
N ASN A 64 11.85 1.05 5.63
CA ASN A 64 11.75 -0.42 5.66
C ASN A 64 10.95 -1.03 4.49
N ALA A 65 10.69 -0.29 3.41
CA ALA A 65 10.03 -0.85 2.24
C ALA A 65 10.94 -1.91 1.58
N LEU A 66 10.35 -3.04 1.19
CA LEU A 66 11.02 -4.09 0.46
C LEU A 66 11.07 -3.70 -1.02
N ASP A 67 12.23 -3.76 -1.64
CA ASP A 67 12.31 -3.57 -3.09
C ASP A 67 11.66 -4.75 -3.79
N LEU A 68 10.78 -4.47 -4.76
CA LEU A 68 10.06 -5.51 -5.49
C LEU A 68 11.00 -6.51 -6.17
N GLU A 69 12.14 -6.04 -6.68
CA GLU A 69 13.17 -6.89 -7.30
C GLU A 69 13.74 -7.94 -6.33
N GLN A 70 13.69 -7.67 -5.03
CA GLN A 70 14.11 -8.62 -3.99
C GLN A 70 13.00 -9.61 -3.60
N GLN A 71 11.75 -9.37 -4.05
CA GLN A 71 10.56 -10.17 -3.76
C GLN A 71 10.10 -11.02 -4.96
N THR A 72 10.82 -10.99 -6.09
CA THR A 72 10.40 -11.68 -7.32
C THR A 72 10.53 -13.20 -7.21
N LEU A 73 9.52 -13.83 -6.62
CA LEU A 73 9.09 -15.16 -7.04
C LEU A 73 8.21 -14.98 -8.29
N LEU A 74 8.44 -15.78 -9.33
CA LEU A 74 7.61 -15.77 -10.53
C LEU A 74 6.17 -16.13 -10.13
N VAL A 75 5.28 -15.14 -10.15
CA VAL A 75 3.83 -15.33 -9.99
C VAL A 75 3.20 -15.36 -11.38
N THR A 76 2.26 -16.28 -11.57
CA THR A 76 1.41 -16.27 -12.77
C THR A 76 0.54 -15.02 -12.76
N LYS A 77 0.81 -14.11 -13.69
CA LYS A 77 -0.05 -12.95 -13.96
C LYS A 77 -1.34 -13.43 -14.62
N ARG A 78 -2.47 -12.98 -14.09
CA ARG A 78 -3.83 -13.33 -14.54
C ARG A 78 -4.51 -12.15 -15.23
N LEU A 79 -3.94 -10.95 -15.11
CA LEU A 79 -4.47 -9.72 -15.67
C LEU A 79 -3.82 -9.31 -17.00
N ASP A 80 -3.04 -10.18 -17.65
CA ASP A 80 -2.42 -9.89 -18.96
C ASP A 80 -3.45 -9.45 -20.02
N GLY A 81 -4.63 -10.08 -20.03
CA GLY A 81 -5.72 -9.70 -20.92
C GLY A 81 -6.26 -8.29 -20.63
N VAL A 82 -6.29 -7.88 -19.37
CA VAL A 82 -6.70 -6.53 -18.94
C VAL A 82 -5.63 -5.51 -19.30
N ALA A 83 -4.37 -5.79 -18.97
CA ALA A 83 -3.23 -4.95 -19.33
C ALA A 83 -3.19 -4.72 -20.86
N GLY A 84 -3.34 -5.78 -21.66
CA GLY A 84 -3.37 -5.65 -23.11
C GLY A 84 -4.54 -4.81 -23.63
N ARG A 85 -5.71 -4.83 -22.98
CA ARG A 85 -6.83 -3.95 -23.35
C ARG A 85 -6.55 -2.49 -23.00
N ILE A 86 -5.92 -2.23 -21.84
CA ILE A 86 -5.49 -0.89 -21.43
C ILE A 86 -4.49 -0.33 -22.44
N SER A 87 -3.44 -1.08 -22.78
CA SER A 87 -2.40 -0.63 -23.70
C SER A 87 -2.89 -0.37 -25.13
N ARG A 88 -3.98 -1.01 -25.57
CA ARG A 88 -4.57 -0.78 -26.90
C ARG A 88 -5.53 0.41 -26.94
N SER A 89 -5.96 0.92 -25.80
CA SER A 89 -6.88 2.05 -25.72
C SER A 89 -6.11 3.37 -25.76
N SER A 90 -6.47 4.28 -26.65
CA SER A 90 -5.88 5.64 -26.66
C SER A 90 -6.23 6.47 -25.41
N LYS A 91 -7.24 6.03 -24.64
CA LYS A 91 -7.69 6.70 -23.41
C LYS A 91 -6.80 6.45 -22.19
N TYR A 92 -5.90 5.48 -22.26
CA TYR A 92 -5.08 5.09 -21.11
C TYR A 92 -3.64 4.89 -21.56
N LYS A 93 -2.70 5.11 -20.62
CA LYS A 93 -1.31 4.72 -20.79
C LYS A 93 -0.93 3.75 -19.68
N LEU A 94 -0.56 2.52 -20.05
CA LEU A 94 -0.08 1.53 -19.08
C LEU A 94 1.28 1.99 -18.51
N LEU A 95 1.36 2.17 -17.20
CA LEU A 95 2.58 2.60 -16.50
C LEU A 95 3.33 1.40 -15.90
N LEU A 96 2.62 0.47 -15.26
CA LEU A 96 3.21 -0.69 -14.60
C LEU A 96 2.26 -1.89 -14.68
N HIS A 97 2.79 -3.09 -14.92
CA HIS A 97 2.08 -4.35 -14.71
C HIS A 97 3.01 -5.39 -14.07
N THR A 98 2.83 -5.61 -12.77
CA THR A 98 3.72 -6.45 -11.97
C THR A 98 2.95 -7.42 -11.08
N GLY A 99 3.66 -8.41 -10.56
CA GLY A 99 3.12 -9.35 -9.59
C GLY A 99 4.20 -10.01 -8.77
N TRP A 100 3.89 -10.27 -7.50
CA TRP A 100 4.80 -10.88 -6.53
C TRP A 100 4.02 -11.68 -5.49
N ARG A 101 4.73 -12.52 -4.76
CA ARG A 101 4.19 -13.29 -3.64
C ARG A 101 4.69 -12.70 -2.33
N GLN A 102 3.79 -12.44 -1.39
CA GLN A 102 4.13 -11.86 -0.10
C GLN A 102 3.44 -12.61 1.04
N SER A 103 4.17 -12.79 2.14
CA SER A 103 3.57 -13.16 3.41
C SER A 103 3.00 -11.89 4.05
N VAL A 104 1.68 -11.77 4.04
CA VAL A 104 0.98 -10.60 4.56
C VAL A 104 0.84 -10.73 6.07
N LEU A 105 1.30 -9.69 6.77
CA LEU A 105 1.32 -9.60 8.22
C LEU A 105 0.19 -8.69 8.73
N PRO A 106 -0.13 -8.76 10.05
CA PRO A 106 -0.98 -7.78 10.70
C PRO A 106 -0.49 -6.34 10.50
N ARG A 107 -1.41 -5.38 10.55
CA ARG A 107 -1.17 -3.96 10.18
C ARG A 107 0.02 -3.32 10.90
N ASP A 108 0.21 -3.63 12.18
CA ASP A 108 1.30 -3.14 13.03
C ASP A 108 2.68 -3.70 12.63
N LYS A 109 2.71 -4.79 11.86
CA LYS A 109 3.92 -5.48 11.39
C LYS A 109 4.04 -5.48 9.87
N ALA A 110 3.09 -4.87 9.17
CA ALA A 110 3.02 -4.90 7.72
C ALA A 110 4.12 -4.05 7.09
N VAL A 111 4.86 -4.67 6.18
CA VAL A 111 5.97 -4.04 5.46
C VAL A 111 5.49 -3.65 4.07
N GLY A 112 5.84 -2.43 3.64
CA GLY A 112 5.54 -1.95 2.30
C GLY A 112 6.45 -2.58 1.25
N VAL A 113 5.98 -2.62 0.00
CA VAL A 113 6.78 -2.98 -1.17
C VAL A 113 6.97 -1.74 -2.02
N ARG A 114 8.22 -1.35 -2.29
CA ARG A 114 8.52 -0.22 -3.15
C ARG A 114 8.29 -0.62 -4.61
N LEU A 115 7.58 0.23 -5.33
CA LEU A 115 7.36 0.14 -6.75
C LEU A 115 8.06 1.30 -7.42
N THR A 116 8.95 0.98 -8.36
CA THR A 116 9.61 2.01 -9.17
C THR A 116 9.56 1.61 -10.64
N THR A 117 9.25 2.56 -11.51
CA THR A 117 9.36 2.39 -12.96
C THR A 117 9.61 3.72 -13.63
N THR A 118 10.41 3.69 -14.69
CA THR A 118 10.77 4.84 -15.50
C THR A 118 10.41 4.55 -16.95
N ASP A 119 9.65 5.44 -17.57
CA ASP A 119 9.26 5.39 -18.99
C ASP A 119 9.61 6.73 -19.66
N GLY A 120 10.74 6.75 -20.36
CA GLY A 120 11.33 7.98 -20.88
C GLY A 120 11.69 8.93 -19.74
N ASN A 121 11.08 10.12 -19.74
CA ASN A 121 11.25 11.11 -18.68
C ASN A 121 10.19 11.02 -17.59
N ASN A 122 9.26 10.07 -17.66
CA ASN A 122 8.23 9.90 -16.65
C ASN A 122 8.69 8.88 -15.61
N THR A 123 8.43 9.17 -14.34
CA THR A 123 8.79 8.28 -13.24
C THR A 123 7.57 8.01 -12.38
N LEU A 124 7.35 6.74 -12.05
CA LEU A 124 6.44 6.32 -11.01
C LEU A 124 7.27 5.71 -9.88
N ASP A 125 7.16 6.25 -8.68
CA ASP A 125 7.85 5.74 -7.49
C ASP A 125 6.91 5.79 -6.29
N GLY A 126 7.03 4.82 -5.39
CA GLY A 126 6.21 4.81 -4.19
C GLY A 126 6.12 3.44 -3.54
N VAL A 127 5.20 3.31 -2.60
CA VAL A 127 5.08 2.14 -1.74
C VAL A 127 3.65 1.62 -1.74
N VAL A 128 3.54 0.30 -1.81
CA VAL A 128 2.29 -0.43 -1.60
C VAL A 128 2.38 -1.22 -0.32
N LYS A 129 1.53 -0.92 0.65
CA LYS A 129 1.46 -1.65 1.92
C LYS A 129 0.22 -2.51 1.96
N ILE A 130 0.43 -3.80 2.18
CA ILE A 130 -0.64 -4.80 2.25
C ILE A 130 -0.61 -5.42 3.65
N SER A 131 -1.77 -5.46 4.30
CA SER A 131 -1.92 -5.98 5.65
C SER A 131 -3.19 -6.79 5.80
N VAL A 132 -3.21 -7.70 6.77
CA VAL A 132 -4.40 -8.49 7.10
C VAL A 132 -4.79 -8.25 8.56
N GLU A 133 -6.05 -7.89 8.77
CA GLU A 133 -6.67 -7.93 10.09
C GLU A 133 -7.92 -8.82 9.98
N ARG A 134 -9.12 -8.27 10.19
CA ARG A 134 -10.36 -8.97 9.82
C ARG A 134 -10.48 -9.14 8.29
N TYR A 135 -9.94 -8.19 7.54
CA TYR A 135 -9.98 -8.14 6.08
C TYR A 135 -8.59 -7.83 5.52
N LEU A 136 -8.44 -7.96 4.20
CA LEU A 136 -7.25 -7.50 3.48
C LEU A 136 -7.34 -5.98 3.31
N HIS A 137 -6.30 -5.27 3.74
CA HIS A 137 -6.16 -3.83 3.55
C HIS A 137 -4.98 -3.55 2.62
N VAL A 138 -5.20 -2.69 1.64
CA VAL A 138 -4.17 -2.23 0.70
C VAL A 138 -4.11 -0.70 0.78
N ASN A 139 -2.92 -0.17 0.96
CA ASN A 139 -2.63 1.25 0.95
C ASN A 139 -1.60 1.53 -0.13
N PHE A 140 -1.89 2.55 -0.94
CA PHE A 140 -1.04 3.01 -2.04
C PHE A 140 -0.57 4.41 -1.71
N ASP A 141 0.74 4.61 -1.78
CA ASP A 141 1.37 5.93 -1.72
C ASP A 141 2.33 6.00 -2.91
N LEU A 142 1.83 6.52 -4.03
CA LEU A 142 2.49 6.50 -5.33
C LEU A 142 2.60 7.91 -5.87
N LEU A 143 3.81 8.31 -6.23
CA LEU A 143 4.11 9.57 -6.87
C LEU A 143 4.40 9.33 -8.35
N TYR A 144 3.57 9.93 -9.21
CA TYR A 144 3.79 9.94 -10.64
C TYR A 144 4.26 11.32 -11.09
N GLN A 145 5.47 11.38 -11.64
CA GLN A 145 6.03 12.60 -12.22
C GLN A 145 6.03 12.45 -13.73
N LYS A 146 5.30 13.34 -14.39
CA LYS A 146 5.28 13.46 -15.84
C LYS A 146 6.23 14.57 -16.23
N SER A 147 7.21 14.27 -17.07
CA SER A 147 7.97 15.34 -17.71
C SER A 147 7.07 15.94 -18.78
N GLU A 148 6.72 17.21 -18.63
CA GLU A 148 6.23 17.96 -19.77
C GLU A 148 7.36 17.97 -20.82
N GLY A 149 7.02 17.61 -22.05
CA GLY A 149 7.97 17.64 -23.15
C GLY A 149 8.55 19.04 -23.29
N SER A 150 9.76 19.11 -23.80
CA SER A 150 10.49 20.31 -24.20
C SER A 150 9.80 21.11 -25.33
N ASP A 151 8.51 21.39 -25.24
CA ASP A 151 7.74 22.18 -26.21
C ASP A 151 7.96 23.70 -26.03
N LEU A 152 8.85 24.11 -25.11
CA LEU A 152 9.22 25.52 -24.90
C LEU A 152 10.52 25.94 -25.59
N ILE A 153 11.08 25.11 -26.49
CA ILE A 153 12.27 25.48 -27.30
C ILE A 153 11.87 25.75 -28.76
N ASP A 154 10.75 26.43 -28.99
CA ASP A 154 10.53 27.15 -30.26
C ASP A 154 9.62 28.37 -30.02
N SER A 155 10.09 29.32 -29.22
CA SER A 155 9.64 30.70 -29.40
C SER A 155 10.65 31.37 -30.32
N PRO A 156 10.30 31.72 -31.57
CA PRO A 156 11.18 32.53 -32.38
C PRO A 156 11.37 33.87 -31.65
N VAL A 157 12.63 34.20 -31.37
CA VAL A 157 13.04 35.53 -30.96
C VAL A 157 12.60 36.48 -32.07
N ASN A 158 11.52 37.23 -31.83
CA ASN A 158 11.22 38.42 -32.60
C ASN A 158 12.36 39.43 -32.34
N MET A 159 13.24 39.57 -33.32
CA MET A 159 14.00 40.80 -33.58
C MET A 159 13.30 41.59 -34.68
#